data_AF-A0A318A2C6-F1
#
_entry.id   AF-A0A318A2C6-F1
#
_cell.length_a   1.000
_cell.length_b   1.000
_cell.length_c   1.000
_cell.angle_alpha   90.00
_cell.angle_beta   90.00
_cell.angle_gamma   90.00
#
_symmetry.space_group_name_H-M   'P 1'
#
loop_
_entity.id
_entity.type
_entity.pdbx_description
1 polymer ?
#
loop_
_entity_poly.entity_id
_entity_poly.type
_entity_poly.pdbx_seq_one_letter_code
_entity_poly.pdbx_strand_id
1 'polypeptide(L)'
;MPIYNNKTIALAAILSGLVWNTAYADIQQPQGVAVEMLSTLQDDSQVSYLNAAELLVAEGAAPTLNDVRDSVLRQHQRYLVDFSNISDEQGKTQAKALLRGQLGVALSSDFWLITEHKGELLFTGLDDENDPSIQLLEAQPITHSRQRRSIDSRANATSEANSLPHVAFYLNVHRPISNEECTFKNSHLWDKGTRVFCDNPNISLIYRVNYERSLQFGTTGSATPDAKIVRISLDDDTTGAGIHLNDQLSWRQFAADYLTLDAYFRDWSTDAIAQDYQFVFNASNNKAQILKTFPRENINSDYEIKEVSGFQVGVNGGVEVNKDGPKAKLEANASYNQSRWLTFKTHDYKVARSTPSPQKVRFTWERDQYATAESLLDRWTDALWVNTYPIDTNKINPIGYASFVPKMDVIYSAAPTETGTTEFTIDSSVNIRPIYNAAYKHYYVFGGHQSYHGFENDGRRRVGKTASFTVDWQHPVFTGGRPVNLQLASFNNRCVEVNGDQSITASECIDNKQAQSFIYDQLGRYVSAANTAYCLDGENLNALQQCNSSLSQRWEWIPNSDTLSNVYSHQSLGHDTTTGQLGLYSSDQSNISVRTITSYTNVFNPDNQ
;
A
#
# COMPACT_ATOMS: atom_id res chain seq x y z
N MET A 1 56.34 30.44 59.78
CA MET A 1 56.96 29.73 58.64
C MET A 1 56.98 28.24 58.95
N PRO A 2 56.83 27.35 57.95
CA PRO A 2 55.85 27.32 56.86
C PRO A 2 54.59 26.59 57.41
N ILE A 3 53.80 25.68 56.80
CA ILE A 3 53.56 25.20 55.41
C ILE A 3 52.03 25.25 55.18
N TYR A 4 51.58 25.28 53.92
CA TYR A 4 50.18 25.29 53.47
C TYR A 4 49.58 23.87 53.28
N ASN A 5 48.24 23.73 53.37
CA ASN A 5 47.42 23.59 52.14
C ASN A 5 45.88 23.56 52.34
N ASN A 6 45.24 24.59 51.77
CA ASN A 6 44.04 24.56 50.91
C ASN A 6 42.90 23.53 51.19
N LYS A 7 41.82 24.01 51.84
CA LYS A 7 40.46 23.41 51.78
C LYS A 7 39.35 24.47 51.86
N THR A 8 39.25 25.38 50.87
CA THR A 8 38.24 26.47 50.93
C THR A 8 37.66 26.96 49.60
N ILE A 9 37.77 26.19 48.50
CA ILE A 9 37.10 26.49 47.22
C ILE A 9 36.46 25.21 46.67
N ALA A 10 35.28 24.84 47.20
CA ALA A 10 34.57 23.60 46.81
C ALA A 10 33.04 23.61 47.05
N LEU A 11 32.45 24.71 47.54
CA LEU A 11 31.06 24.72 48.05
C LEU A 11 30.16 25.83 47.47
N ALA A 12 30.65 26.60 46.49
CA ALA A 12 29.90 27.67 45.83
C ALA A 12 29.67 27.43 44.31
N ALA A 13 29.88 26.20 43.84
CA ALA A 13 29.80 25.83 42.42
C ALA A 13 28.83 24.66 42.12
N ILE A 14 28.02 24.25 43.10
CA ILE A 14 27.13 23.07 43.02
C ILE A 14 25.63 23.48 42.95
N LEU A 15 25.31 24.76 43.14
CA LEU A 15 23.94 25.30 43.15
C LEU A 15 23.62 26.27 41.98
N SER A 16 24.53 26.41 41.01
CA SER A 16 24.35 27.24 39.81
C SER A 16 24.21 26.43 38.51
N GLY A 17 24.06 25.11 38.60
CA GLY A 17 23.90 24.20 37.45
C GLY A 17 22.45 23.86 37.10
N LEU A 18 21.47 24.25 37.92
CA LEU A 18 20.05 23.97 37.70
C LEU A 18 19.37 25.08 36.89
N VAL A 19 19.95 25.41 35.73
CA VAL A 19 19.34 26.30 34.73
C VAL A 19 19.30 25.57 33.39
N TRP A 20 18.15 24.98 33.11
CA TRP A 20 17.55 24.85 31.79
C TRP A 20 18.47 24.33 30.67
N ASN A 21 18.66 23.02 30.65
CA ASN A 21 18.76 22.28 29.39
C ASN A 21 17.63 21.26 29.35
N THR A 22 16.44 21.70 28.92
CA THR A 22 15.55 20.78 28.20
C THR A 22 16.26 20.42 26.91
N ALA A 23 16.95 19.28 26.93
CA ALA A 23 17.49 18.70 25.71
C ALA A 23 16.30 18.30 24.84
N TYR A 24 15.92 19.19 23.92
CA TYR A 24 15.07 18.84 22.79
C TYR A 24 15.80 17.73 22.05
N ALA A 25 15.27 16.51 22.14
CA ALA A 25 15.78 15.41 21.35
C ALA A 25 15.56 15.77 19.88
N ASP A 26 16.61 15.69 19.08
CA ASP A 26 16.53 15.99 17.66
C ASP A 26 15.53 15.03 17.01
N ILE A 27 14.55 15.57 16.29
CA ILE A 27 13.42 14.84 15.70
C ILE A 27 13.93 13.73 14.74
N GLN A 28 15.13 13.92 14.18
CA GLN A 28 15.79 12.99 13.26
C GLN A 28 16.81 12.05 13.94
N GLN A 29 17.04 12.15 15.26
CA GLN A 29 17.93 11.22 15.98
C GLN A 29 17.15 10.01 16.52
N PRO A 30 17.56 8.77 16.16
CA PRO A 30 16.93 7.54 16.63
C PRO A 30 16.84 7.44 18.16
N GLN A 31 15.69 7.00 18.65
CA GLN A 31 15.39 6.89 20.08
C GLN A 31 14.78 5.53 20.42
N GLY A 32 14.98 5.08 21.66
CA GLY A 32 14.42 3.82 22.16
C GLY A 32 14.77 2.63 21.27
N VAL A 33 13.73 1.86 20.91
CA VAL A 33 13.83 0.62 20.14
C VAL A 33 14.42 0.84 18.74
N ALA A 34 14.19 2.00 18.11
CA ALA A 34 14.73 2.31 16.79
C ALA A 34 16.27 2.35 16.76
N VAL A 35 16.93 2.63 17.90
CA VAL A 35 18.40 2.56 18.01
C VAL A 35 18.89 1.12 17.85
N GLU A 36 18.18 0.16 18.45
CA GLU A 36 18.52 -1.25 18.37
C GLU A 36 18.26 -1.78 16.95
N MET A 37 17.12 -1.43 16.34
CA MET A 37 16.79 -1.77 14.96
C MET A 37 17.86 -1.30 13.97
N LEU A 38 18.27 -0.02 14.03
CA LEU A 38 19.27 0.53 13.12
C LEU A 38 20.67 -0.03 13.38
N SER A 39 20.98 -0.45 14.61
CA SER A 39 22.25 -1.14 14.92
C SER A 39 22.39 -2.53 14.26
N THR A 40 21.32 -3.07 13.66
CA THR A 40 21.38 -4.29 12.83
C THR A 40 21.84 -4.04 11.39
N LEU A 41 21.92 -2.78 10.95
CA LEU A 41 22.32 -2.38 9.61
C LEU A 41 23.85 -2.30 9.48
N GLN A 42 24.35 -2.51 8.26
CA GLN A 42 25.76 -2.33 7.90
C GLN A 42 26.06 -0.88 7.48
N ASP A 43 25.09 -0.20 6.87
CA ASP A 43 25.19 1.21 6.50
C ASP A 43 23.82 1.89 6.58
N ASP A 44 23.64 2.69 7.65
CA ASP A 44 22.44 3.48 7.93
C ASP A 44 22.51 4.92 7.39
N SER A 45 23.57 5.29 6.65
CA SER A 45 23.85 6.68 6.24
C SER A 45 22.82 7.32 5.30
N GLN A 46 21.87 6.53 4.79
CA GLN A 46 20.75 6.96 3.95
C GLN A 46 19.40 6.96 4.70
N VAL A 47 19.38 6.63 6.00
CA VAL A 47 18.14 6.54 6.79
C VAL A 47 17.74 7.92 7.32
N SER A 48 16.48 8.28 7.10
CA SER A 48 15.81 9.45 7.68
C SER A 48 14.85 8.97 8.77
N TYR A 49 15.27 9.06 10.02
CA TYR A 49 14.41 8.71 11.16
C TYR A 49 13.36 9.81 11.43
N LEU A 50 12.17 9.40 11.87
CA LEU A 50 11.10 10.29 12.32
C LEU A 50 10.42 9.69 13.57
N ASN A 51 10.67 10.31 14.73
CA ASN A 51 9.91 10.02 15.95
C ASN A 51 8.50 10.63 15.82
N ALA A 52 7.47 9.79 15.70
CA ALA A 52 6.09 10.24 15.51
C ALA A 52 5.49 10.89 16.77
N ALA A 53 6.13 10.76 17.95
CA ALA A 53 5.70 11.46 19.17
C ALA A 53 5.84 13.00 19.02
N GLU A 54 6.84 13.46 18.27
CA GLU A 54 7.06 14.89 18.01
C GLU A 54 5.96 15.49 17.11
N LEU A 55 5.15 14.67 16.44
CA LEU A 55 3.98 15.14 15.69
C LEU A 55 2.81 15.54 16.62
N LEU A 56 2.92 15.28 17.93
CA LEU A 56 1.91 15.62 18.94
C LEU A 56 2.26 16.88 19.75
N VAL A 57 3.46 17.44 19.60
CA VAL A 57 3.84 18.72 20.24
C VAL A 57 3.44 19.92 19.37
N ALA A 58 3.29 21.10 19.98
CA ALA A 58 2.69 22.28 19.34
C ALA A 58 3.48 22.87 18.15
N GLU A 59 4.76 22.51 18.01
CA GLU A 59 5.64 22.91 16.91
C GLU A 59 5.90 21.75 15.91
N GLY A 60 5.26 20.59 16.13
CA GLY A 60 5.43 19.38 15.33
C GLY A 60 4.81 19.49 13.94
N ALA A 61 5.63 19.32 12.90
CA ALA A 61 5.19 19.27 11.50
C ALA A 61 5.42 17.87 10.92
N ALA A 62 4.36 17.24 10.41
CA ALA A 62 4.48 16.01 9.63
C ALA A 62 5.01 16.34 8.21
N PRO A 63 5.95 15.56 7.67
CA PRO A 63 6.48 15.79 6.32
C PRO A 63 5.38 15.58 5.27
N THR A 64 5.39 16.40 4.22
CA THR A 64 4.40 16.27 3.13
C THR A 64 4.74 15.08 2.21
N LEU A 65 3.75 14.61 1.45
CA LEU A 65 3.97 13.60 0.40
C LEU A 65 5.09 13.99 -0.58
N ASN A 66 5.28 15.30 -0.83
CA ASN A 66 6.31 15.80 -1.74
C ASN A 66 7.70 15.76 -1.10
N ASP A 67 7.83 16.12 0.19
CA ASP A 67 9.11 16.02 0.91
C ASP A 67 9.58 14.56 0.97
N VAL A 68 8.66 13.63 1.29
CA VAL A 68 8.94 12.19 1.33
C VAL A 68 9.27 11.64 -0.07
N ARG A 69 8.53 12.02 -1.11
CA ARG A 69 8.84 11.63 -2.50
C ARG A 69 10.21 12.18 -2.95
N ASP A 70 10.57 13.40 -2.59
CA ASP A 70 11.84 14.00 -2.95
C ASP A 70 13.02 13.31 -2.25
N SER A 71 12.90 13.12 -0.93
CA SER A 71 13.87 12.39 -0.12
C SER A 71 14.08 10.95 -0.63
N VAL A 72 12.99 10.19 -0.86
CA VAL A 72 13.07 8.76 -1.23
C VAL A 72 13.39 8.56 -2.72
N LEU A 73 12.71 9.24 -3.63
CA LEU A 73 12.78 8.98 -5.08
C LEU A 73 13.88 9.79 -5.77
N ARG A 74 14.23 10.99 -5.27
CA ARG A 74 15.25 11.87 -5.87
C ARG A 74 16.56 11.89 -5.10
N GLN A 75 16.54 11.78 -3.76
CA GLN A 75 17.75 11.78 -2.91
C GLN A 75 18.18 10.36 -2.46
N HIS A 76 17.38 9.33 -2.74
CA HIS A 76 17.64 7.92 -2.39
C HIS A 76 17.76 7.63 -0.88
N GLN A 77 17.17 8.48 -0.05
CA GLN A 77 17.00 8.21 1.38
C GLN A 77 15.88 7.18 1.63
N ARG A 78 15.76 6.71 2.88
CA ARG A 78 14.71 5.79 3.33
C ARG A 78 14.20 6.20 4.68
N TYR A 79 12.88 6.30 4.86
CA TYR A 79 12.34 6.67 6.17
C TYR A 79 12.15 5.47 7.08
N LEU A 80 12.48 5.65 8.36
CA LEU A 80 11.97 4.86 9.48
C LEU A 80 11.07 5.78 10.32
N VAL A 81 9.76 5.55 10.29
CA VAL A 81 8.79 6.27 11.10
C VAL A 81 8.41 5.41 12.31
N ASP A 82 8.57 5.97 13.50
CA ASP A 82 8.49 5.26 14.78
C ASP A 82 7.39 5.84 15.68
N PHE A 83 6.37 5.04 15.96
CA PHE A 83 5.26 5.35 16.86
C PHE A 83 5.41 4.70 18.25
N SER A 84 6.47 3.92 18.50
CA SER A 84 6.68 3.16 19.73
C SER A 84 6.91 4.06 20.96
N ASN A 85 7.48 5.25 20.74
CA ASN A 85 7.68 6.27 21.78
C ASN A 85 6.36 6.92 22.26
N ILE A 86 5.23 6.66 21.59
CA ILE A 86 3.91 7.12 22.02
C ILE A 86 3.26 6.04 22.90
N SER A 87 3.14 6.33 24.19
CA SER A 87 2.74 5.34 25.21
C SER A 87 1.26 4.96 25.23
N ASP A 88 0.40 5.67 24.49
CA ASP A 88 -1.03 5.43 24.45
C ASP A 88 -1.61 5.35 23.01
N GLU A 89 -2.60 4.49 22.84
CA GLU A 89 -3.20 4.20 21.53
C GLU A 89 -4.00 5.39 20.94
N GLN A 90 -4.45 6.35 21.76
CA GLN A 90 -5.12 7.55 21.26
C GLN A 90 -4.09 8.51 20.64
N GLY A 91 -2.95 8.73 21.29
CA GLY A 91 -1.81 9.45 20.76
C GLY A 91 -1.28 8.82 19.45
N LYS A 92 -1.08 7.49 19.43
CA LYS A 92 -0.70 6.76 18.19
C LYS A 92 -1.72 6.98 17.08
N THR A 93 -3.01 6.84 17.38
CA THR A 93 -4.10 7.08 16.42
C THR A 93 -4.09 8.51 15.89
N GLN A 94 -3.80 9.51 16.73
CA GLN A 94 -3.67 10.91 16.33
C GLN A 94 -2.45 11.14 15.43
N ALA A 95 -1.27 10.63 15.80
CA ALA A 95 -0.06 10.76 14.99
C ALA A 95 -0.21 10.06 13.61
N LYS A 96 -0.77 8.84 13.59
CA LYS A 96 -1.10 8.11 12.34
C LYS A 96 -2.13 8.86 11.51
N ALA A 97 -3.05 9.61 12.12
CA ALA A 97 -4.00 10.47 11.40
C ALA A 97 -3.37 11.74 10.81
N LEU A 98 -2.42 12.37 11.51
CA LEU A 98 -1.65 13.51 10.99
C LEU A 98 -0.83 13.12 9.77
N LEU A 99 -0.10 11.99 9.84
CA LEU A 99 0.64 11.44 8.70
C LEU A 99 -0.28 11.01 7.55
N ARG A 100 -1.46 10.41 7.83
CA ARG A 100 -2.47 10.12 6.78
C ARG A 100 -2.92 11.38 6.05
N GLY A 101 -3.06 12.50 6.78
CA GLY A 101 -3.41 13.79 6.19
C GLY A 101 -2.38 14.32 5.19
N GLN A 102 -1.09 14.07 5.44
CA GLN A 102 0.01 14.55 4.58
C GLN A 102 0.40 13.56 3.47
N LEU A 103 0.37 12.26 3.74
CA LEU A 103 0.85 11.19 2.85
C LEU A 103 -0.29 10.47 2.09
N GLY A 104 -1.55 10.73 2.45
CA GLY A 104 -2.74 10.08 1.90
C GLY A 104 -2.98 8.64 2.40
N VAL A 105 -2.02 8.03 3.10
CA VAL A 105 -2.07 6.65 3.60
C VAL A 105 -1.58 6.57 5.05
N ALA A 106 -2.09 5.60 5.80
CA ALA A 106 -1.51 5.18 7.08
C ALA A 106 -1.56 3.66 7.21
N LEU A 107 -0.50 3.05 7.76
CA LEU A 107 -0.47 1.63 8.11
C LEU A 107 -0.95 1.41 9.55
N SER A 108 -1.28 0.16 9.90
CA SER A 108 -1.66 -0.23 11.27
C SER A 108 -0.47 -0.36 12.23
N SER A 109 0.67 -0.88 11.76
CA SER A 109 1.91 -1.09 12.53
C SER A 109 2.46 0.18 13.24
N ASP A 110 3.33 -0.03 14.24
CA ASP A 110 4.00 1.03 15.02
C ASP A 110 5.39 1.41 14.49
N PHE A 111 5.93 0.67 13.51
CA PHE A 111 7.10 1.07 12.73
C PHE A 111 6.77 0.98 11.24
N TRP A 112 6.96 2.07 10.50
CA TRP A 112 6.77 2.11 9.05
C TRP A 112 8.11 2.38 8.35
N LEU A 113 8.42 1.60 7.33
CA LEU A 113 9.50 1.91 6.38
C LEU A 113 8.90 2.55 5.12
N ILE A 114 9.55 3.59 4.59
CA ILE A 114 9.20 4.18 3.29
C ILE A 114 10.46 4.18 2.40
N THR A 115 10.41 3.43 1.31
CA THR A 115 11.51 3.23 0.35
C THR A 115 11.04 3.38 -1.10
N GLU A 116 11.93 3.28 -2.09
CA GLU A 116 11.58 3.35 -3.51
C GLU A 116 11.17 1.96 -4.05
N HIS A 117 10.13 1.92 -4.90
CA HIS A 117 9.89 0.79 -5.79
C HIS A 117 9.30 1.23 -7.13
N LYS A 118 10.05 1.00 -8.21
CA LYS A 118 9.65 1.26 -9.61
C LYS A 118 9.21 2.71 -9.90
N GLY A 119 9.75 3.67 -9.15
CA GLY A 119 9.48 5.10 -9.27
C GLY A 119 8.37 5.65 -8.37
N GLU A 120 7.78 4.83 -7.50
CA GLU A 120 6.82 5.27 -6.48
C GLU A 120 7.27 4.83 -5.07
N LEU A 121 6.57 5.32 -4.04
CA LEU A 121 6.83 4.95 -2.65
C LEU A 121 6.38 3.50 -2.35
N LEU A 122 7.25 2.74 -1.69
CA LEU A 122 6.98 1.44 -1.08
C LEU A 122 6.86 1.61 0.43
N PHE A 123 5.67 1.34 0.95
CA PHE A 123 5.38 1.32 2.37
C PHE A 123 5.51 -0.11 2.91
N THR A 124 6.26 -0.29 3.99
CA THR A 124 6.36 -1.56 4.74
C THR A 124 5.97 -1.32 6.19
N GLY A 125 5.05 -2.13 6.71
CA GLY A 125 4.76 -2.18 8.15
C GLY A 125 5.50 -3.35 8.80
N LEU A 126 6.18 -3.10 9.91
CA LEU A 126 6.90 -4.13 10.67
C LEU A 126 6.00 -4.70 11.78
N ASP A 127 6.15 -5.98 12.12
CA ASP A 127 5.46 -6.56 13.28
C ASP A 127 6.12 -6.14 14.61
N ASP A 128 7.46 -6.17 14.66
CA ASP A 128 8.29 -5.86 15.83
C ASP A 128 9.73 -5.45 15.40
N GLU A 129 10.58 -5.14 16.36
CA GLU A 129 11.97 -4.69 16.17
C GLU A 129 12.94 -5.72 15.58
N ASN A 130 12.49 -6.95 15.40
CA ASN A 130 13.22 -8.06 14.77
C ASN A 130 12.65 -8.41 13.38
N ASP A 131 11.67 -7.66 12.85
CA ASP A 131 11.10 -7.91 11.53
C ASP A 131 12.21 -7.80 10.46
N PRO A 132 12.50 -8.86 9.69
CA PRO A 132 13.64 -8.90 8.77
C PRO A 132 13.53 -7.88 7.63
N SER A 133 12.35 -7.27 7.44
CA SER A 133 12.15 -6.16 6.51
C SER A 133 12.92 -4.89 6.90
N ILE A 134 13.44 -4.78 8.14
CA ILE A 134 14.37 -3.70 8.57
C ILE A 134 15.56 -3.58 7.61
N GLN A 135 16.04 -4.69 7.05
CA GLN A 135 17.13 -4.72 6.06
C GLN A 135 16.82 -3.97 4.75
N LEU A 136 15.56 -3.55 4.51
CA LEU A 136 15.22 -2.62 3.43
C LEU A 136 15.78 -1.22 3.64
N LEU A 137 16.18 -0.85 4.87
CA LEU A 137 16.80 0.44 5.19
C LEU A 137 18.26 0.55 4.72
N GLU A 138 18.98 -0.58 4.59
CA GLU A 138 20.40 -0.66 4.23
C GLU A 138 20.76 0.22 3.02
N ALA A 139 21.83 1.01 3.16
CA ALA A 139 22.31 1.91 2.13
C ALA A 139 22.67 1.14 0.85
N GLN A 140 21.76 1.21 -0.13
CA GLN A 140 22.05 0.67 -1.45
C GLN A 140 23.19 1.49 -2.08
N PRO A 141 24.27 0.84 -2.55
CA PRO A 141 25.34 1.55 -3.23
C PRO A 141 24.76 2.22 -4.48
N ILE A 142 25.19 3.45 -4.76
CA ILE A 142 24.72 4.25 -5.91
C ILE A 142 25.24 3.61 -7.20
N THR A 143 24.60 2.52 -7.61
CA THR A 143 24.83 1.89 -8.89
C THR A 143 24.26 2.80 -9.95
N HIS A 144 25.12 3.31 -10.83
CA HIS A 144 24.69 3.93 -12.09
C HIS A 144 24.14 2.84 -13.02
N SER A 145 22.99 2.28 -12.64
CA SER A 145 22.26 1.26 -13.35
C SER A 145 21.96 1.77 -14.76
N ARG A 146 22.42 1.02 -15.77
CA ARG A 146 22.30 1.41 -17.18
C ARG A 146 20.83 1.61 -17.51
N GLN A 147 20.44 2.84 -17.87
CA GLN A 147 19.08 3.25 -18.26
C GLN A 147 18.53 2.42 -19.43
N ARG A 148 18.01 1.22 -19.15
CA ARG A 148 17.47 0.28 -20.15
C ARG A 148 16.32 -0.58 -19.60
N ARG A 149 15.24 0.09 -19.16
CA ARG A 149 13.81 -0.33 -19.33
C ARG A 149 12.77 0.53 -18.58
N SER A 150 13.17 1.39 -17.65
CA SER A 150 12.24 2.26 -16.90
C SER A 150 11.68 3.46 -17.69
N ILE A 151 12.06 3.64 -18.96
CA ILE A 151 11.54 4.72 -19.80
C ILE A 151 10.07 4.48 -20.15
N ASP A 152 9.69 3.24 -20.48
CA ASP A 152 8.30 2.90 -20.80
C ASP A 152 7.38 3.03 -19.58
N SER A 153 7.86 2.70 -18.37
CA SER A 153 7.07 2.86 -17.15
C SER A 153 6.88 4.33 -16.76
N ARG A 154 7.91 5.18 -16.90
CA ARG A 154 7.79 6.64 -16.64
C ARG A 154 6.96 7.36 -17.71
N ALA A 155 7.07 6.98 -18.98
CA ALA A 155 6.23 7.52 -20.05
C ALA A 155 4.74 7.14 -19.86
N ASN A 156 4.45 5.89 -19.47
CA ASN A 156 3.09 5.48 -19.15
C ASN A 156 2.56 6.16 -17.88
N ALA A 157 3.35 6.24 -16.80
CA ALA A 157 2.95 6.89 -15.55
C ALA A 157 2.62 8.38 -15.76
N THR A 158 3.46 9.12 -16.49
CA THR A 158 3.16 10.53 -16.84
C THR A 158 1.91 10.65 -17.73
N SER A 159 1.64 9.69 -18.63
CA SER A 159 0.38 9.67 -19.40
C SER A 159 -0.87 9.36 -18.57
N GLU A 160 -0.78 8.45 -17.59
CA GLU A 160 -1.86 8.08 -16.66
C GLU A 160 -2.14 9.27 -15.73
N ALA A 161 -1.09 9.90 -15.19
CA ALA A 161 -1.16 11.12 -14.38
C ALA A 161 -1.70 12.36 -15.14
N ASN A 162 -1.42 12.47 -16.45
CA ASN A 162 -1.94 13.54 -17.31
C ASN A 162 -3.37 13.29 -17.82
N SER A 163 -3.94 12.10 -17.63
CA SER A 163 -5.34 11.79 -17.94
C SER A 163 -6.23 11.64 -16.70
N LEU A 164 -5.74 11.03 -15.62
CA LEU A 164 -6.47 10.76 -14.38
C LEU A 164 -5.69 11.23 -13.12
N PRO A 165 -6.24 12.16 -12.30
CA PRO A 165 -5.71 12.42 -10.96
C PRO A 165 -5.86 11.18 -10.08
N HIS A 166 -4.73 10.65 -9.61
CA HIS A 166 -4.67 9.45 -8.77
C HIS A 166 -3.50 9.54 -7.77
N VAL A 167 -3.53 8.70 -6.73
CA VAL A 167 -2.38 8.42 -5.87
C VAL A 167 -2.04 6.95 -6.06
N ALA A 168 -0.79 6.65 -6.40
CA ALA A 168 -0.27 5.30 -6.50
C ALA A 168 0.85 5.08 -5.47
N PHE A 169 0.87 3.90 -4.86
CA PHE A 169 1.97 3.45 -4.00
C PHE A 169 2.01 1.92 -3.96
N TYR A 170 3.07 1.39 -3.35
CA TYR A 170 3.26 -0.03 -3.11
C TYR A 170 3.18 -0.36 -1.62
N LEU A 171 2.64 -1.54 -1.30
CA LEU A 171 2.60 -2.10 0.05
C LEU A 171 3.38 -3.43 0.06
N ASN A 172 4.48 -3.46 0.81
CA ASN A 172 5.29 -4.66 0.99
C ASN A 172 4.65 -5.61 2.01
N VAL A 173 4.70 -6.91 1.72
CA VAL A 173 4.24 -8.00 2.59
C VAL A 173 5.32 -9.08 2.56
N HIS A 174 6.33 -8.90 3.42
CA HIS A 174 7.41 -9.86 3.64
C HIS A 174 7.23 -10.57 4.99
N ARG A 175 7.50 -11.88 5.01
CA ARG A 175 7.52 -12.72 6.21
C ARG A 175 8.23 -14.06 5.93
N PRO A 176 9.42 -14.31 6.50
CA PRO A 176 9.97 -15.65 6.60
C PRO A 176 9.09 -16.57 7.45
N ILE A 177 9.13 -17.86 7.17
CA ILE A 177 8.39 -18.88 7.90
C ILE A 177 9.39 -19.63 8.78
N SER A 178 9.09 -19.80 10.07
CA SER A 178 10.09 -20.35 10.99
C SER A 178 10.31 -21.86 10.80
N ASN A 179 11.48 -22.36 11.22
CA ASN A 179 11.74 -23.80 11.25
C ASN A 179 10.70 -24.57 12.09
N GLU A 180 10.16 -23.96 13.15
CA GLU A 180 9.08 -24.55 13.96
C GLU A 180 7.74 -24.58 13.19
N GLU A 181 7.41 -23.50 12.48
CA GLU A 181 6.24 -23.43 11.59
C GLU A 181 6.32 -24.42 10.42
N CYS A 182 7.53 -24.80 10.01
CA CYS A 182 7.77 -25.86 9.03
C CYS A 182 8.12 -27.23 9.66
N THR A 183 7.98 -27.39 10.98
CA THR A 183 8.24 -28.67 11.67
C THR A 183 6.98 -29.54 11.76
N PHE A 184 7.13 -30.80 11.34
CA PHE A 184 6.10 -31.85 11.39
C PHE A 184 6.73 -33.19 11.83
N LYS A 185 5.90 -34.25 11.99
CA LYS A 185 6.39 -35.58 12.41
C LYS A 185 7.25 -36.24 11.32
N ASN A 186 8.22 -37.05 11.74
CA ASN A 186 9.02 -37.84 10.80
C ASN A 186 8.22 -38.97 10.14
N SER A 187 7.23 -39.54 10.84
CA SER A 187 6.41 -40.68 10.38
C SER A 187 4.94 -40.40 10.66
N HIS A 188 4.06 -40.93 9.80
CA HIS A 188 2.61 -40.89 10.03
C HIS A 188 2.16 -42.01 10.98
N LEU A 189 2.81 -43.18 10.88
CA LEU A 189 2.40 -44.41 11.56
C LEU A 189 3.03 -44.60 12.94
N TRP A 190 4.22 -44.06 13.17
CA TRP A 190 5.02 -44.30 14.38
C TRP A 190 5.57 -43.00 14.97
N ASP A 191 5.84 -42.99 16.27
CA ASP A 191 6.62 -41.89 16.84
C ASP A 191 8.10 -42.07 16.48
N LYS A 192 8.53 -41.26 15.52
CA LYS A 192 9.93 -41.15 15.08
C LYS A 192 10.46 -39.73 15.33
N GLY A 193 9.86 -38.99 16.26
CA GLY A 193 10.13 -37.56 16.46
C GLY A 193 9.69 -36.69 15.28
N THR A 194 10.32 -35.54 15.12
CA THR A 194 9.97 -34.50 14.13
C THR A 194 11.17 -34.08 13.26
N ARG A 195 10.89 -33.32 12.20
CA ARG A 195 11.89 -32.56 11.42
C ARG A 195 11.26 -31.33 10.77
N VAL A 196 12.10 -30.42 10.27
CA VAL A 196 11.67 -29.38 9.33
C VAL A 196 11.41 -30.02 7.95
N PHE A 197 10.35 -29.59 7.28
CA PHE A 197 9.90 -30.06 5.95
C PHE A 197 10.04 -28.99 4.85
N CYS A 198 10.73 -27.89 5.15
CA CYS A 198 10.91 -26.73 4.30
C CYS A 198 12.38 -26.32 4.34
N ASP A 199 12.84 -25.59 3.32
CA ASP A 199 14.13 -24.91 3.27
C ASP A 199 13.92 -23.45 2.85
N ASN A 200 14.51 -22.52 3.60
CA ASN A 200 14.34 -21.06 3.51
C ASN A 200 12.91 -20.54 3.19
N PRO A 201 11.84 -21.10 3.79
CA PRO A 201 10.46 -20.80 3.42
C PRO A 201 10.09 -19.33 3.73
N ASN A 202 9.43 -18.65 2.79
CA ASN A 202 9.05 -17.24 2.97
C ASN A 202 7.87 -16.81 2.10
N ILE A 203 7.23 -15.72 2.51
CA ILE A 203 6.23 -14.95 1.76
C ILE A 203 6.86 -13.58 1.47
N SER A 204 6.89 -13.16 0.21
CA SER A 204 7.56 -11.91 -0.24
C SER A 204 6.78 -11.28 -1.40
N LEU A 205 5.73 -10.53 -1.07
CA LEU A 205 4.75 -9.98 -2.01
C LEU A 205 4.73 -8.44 -1.96
N ILE A 206 4.49 -7.80 -3.11
CA ILE A 206 4.37 -6.34 -3.20
C ILE A 206 3.06 -5.99 -3.90
N TYR A 207 2.11 -5.41 -3.17
CA TYR A 207 0.82 -4.99 -3.69
C TYR A 207 0.91 -3.58 -4.27
N ARG A 208 0.37 -3.35 -5.48
CA ARG A 208 0.08 -1.99 -5.97
C ARG A 208 -1.29 -1.54 -5.46
N VAL A 209 -1.33 -0.34 -4.87
CA VAL A 209 -2.56 0.34 -4.46
C VAL A 209 -2.70 1.66 -5.21
N ASN A 210 -3.87 1.86 -5.83
CA ASN A 210 -4.26 3.11 -6.48
C ASN A 210 -5.51 3.69 -5.78
N TYR A 211 -5.49 4.99 -5.50
CA TYR A 211 -6.67 5.79 -5.12
C TYR A 211 -7.04 6.74 -6.26
N GLU A 212 -8.29 6.71 -6.69
CA GLU A 212 -8.77 7.51 -7.82
C GLU A 212 -10.28 7.82 -7.71
N ARG A 213 -10.77 8.73 -8.54
CA ARG A 213 -12.20 9.03 -8.68
C ARG A 213 -12.64 8.72 -10.10
N SER A 214 -13.66 7.89 -10.23
CA SER A 214 -14.45 7.82 -11.46
C SER A 214 -15.58 8.82 -11.38
N LEU A 215 -15.77 9.62 -12.43
CA LEU A 215 -16.96 10.43 -12.66
C LEU A 215 -17.96 9.65 -13.54
N GLN A 216 -19.23 10.08 -13.57
CA GLN A 216 -20.22 9.52 -14.50
C GLN A 216 -20.04 10.08 -15.92
N PHE A 217 -19.75 9.21 -16.89
CA PHE A 217 -19.61 9.53 -18.31
C PHE A 217 -20.36 8.51 -19.18
N GLY A 218 -21.14 8.97 -20.16
CA GLY A 218 -21.91 8.13 -21.07
C GLY A 218 -23.39 7.97 -20.71
N THR A 219 -24.11 7.13 -21.47
CA THR A 219 -25.56 6.93 -21.33
C THR A 219 -25.93 5.95 -20.21
N THR A 220 -27.08 6.17 -19.56
CA THR A 220 -27.60 5.30 -18.49
C THR A 220 -27.62 3.82 -18.89
N GLY A 221 -26.94 2.97 -18.12
CA GLY A 221 -26.77 1.53 -18.41
C GLY A 221 -25.46 1.15 -19.10
N SER A 222 -24.74 2.11 -19.67
CA SER A 222 -23.38 1.94 -20.22
C SER A 222 -22.37 2.97 -19.70
N ALA A 223 -22.79 3.85 -18.79
CA ALA A 223 -21.96 4.90 -18.23
C ALA A 223 -20.93 4.37 -17.23
N THR A 224 -19.80 5.08 -17.10
CA THR A 224 -18.89 4.89 -15.97
C THR A 224 -19.58 5.27 -14.64
N PRO A 225 -19.22 4.64 -13.51
CA PRO A 225 -19.81 4.99 -12.22
C PRO A 225 -19.28 6.34 -11.71
N ASP A 226 -20.11 7.14 -11.03
CA ASP A 226 -19.60 8.22 -10.16
C ASP A 226 -19.29 7.63 -8.78
N ALA A 227 -18.02 7.35 -8.51
CA ALA A 227 -17.59 6.61 -7.32
C ALA A 227 -16.13 6.87 -6.96
N LYS A 228 -15.84 6.88 -5.66
CA LYS A 228 -14.47 6.90 -5.12
C LYS A 228 -13.91 5.48 -5.20
N ILE A 229 -12.71 5.30 -5.75
CA ILE A 229 -12.17 3.98 -6.10
C ILE A 229 -10.87 3.70 -5.34
N VAL A 230 -10.77 2.49 -4.78
CA VAL A 230 -9.55 1.93 -4.22
C VAL A 230 -9.27 0.63 -4.96
N ARG A 231 -8.16 0.59 -5.72
CA ARG A 231 -7.75 -0.56 -6.52
C ARG A 231 -6.49 -1.18 -5.92
N ILE A 232 -6.57 -2.48 -5.61
CA ILE A 232 -5.49 -3.25 -4.99
C ILE A 232 -5.13 -4.40 -5.94
N SER A 233 -3.86 -4.54 -6.32
CA SER A 233 -3.46 -5.49 -7.35
C SER A 233 -2.09 -6.14 -7.11
N LEU A 234 -1.98 -7.38 -7.59
CA LEU A 234 -0.75 -8.14 -7.79
C LEU A 234 -0.72 -8.49 -9.28
N ASP A 235 0.07 -7.76 -10.05
CA ASP A 235 0.08 -7.84 -11.52
C ASP A 235 1.44 -8.23 -12.10
N ASP A 236 1.53 -8.39 -13.42
CA ASP A 236 2.76 -8.78 -14.12
C ASP A 236 3.95 -7.84 -13.85
N ASP A 237 3.70 -6.58 -13.49
CA ASP A 237 4.70 -5.56 -13.25
C ASP A 237 5.02 -5.34 -11.76
N THR A 238 4.31 -5.95 -10.81
CA THR A 238 4.35 -5.51 -9.39
C THR A 238 4.58 -6.57 -8.32
N THR A 239 4.42 -7.87 -8.62
CA THR A 239 4.19 -8.95 -7.62
C THR A 239 5.15 -9.19 -6.46
N GLY A 240 6.35 -8.61 -6.40
CA GLY A 240 7.41 -9.07 -5.50
C GLY A 240 8.04 -10.40 -5.95
N ALA A 241 8.64 -11.16 -5.01
CA ALA A 241 9.33 -12.42 -5.30
C ALA A 241 8.43 -13.67 -5.25
N GLY A 242 7.27 -13.59 -4.59
CA GLY A 242 6.29 -14.68 -4.47
C GLY A 242 6.33 -15.39 -3.11
N ILE A 243 5.92 -16.66 -3.09
CA ILE A 243 5.96 -17.54 -1.92
C ILE A 243 6.86 -18.75 -2.25
N HIS A 244 7.72 -19.13 -1.31
CA HIS A 244 8.68 -20.24 -1.39
C HIS A 244 8.56 -21.15 -0.15
N LEU A 245 8.80 -22.45 -0.33
CA LEU A 245 8.81 -23.46 0.73
C LEU A 245 10.04 -24.39 0.68
N ASN A 246 10.56 -24.71 -0.50
CA ASN A 246 11.71 -25.59 -0.72
C ASN A 246 12.32 -25.31 -2.10
N ASP A 247 13.64 -25.47 -2.29
CA ASP A 247 14.23 -25.50 -3.64
C ASP A 247 13.96 -26.83 -4.36
N GLN A 248 13.97 -27.95 -3.61
CA GLN A 248 13.74 -29.31 -4.11
C GLN A 248 13.03 -30.14 -3.03
N LEU A 249 12.30 -31.20 -3.44
CA LEU A 249 11.61 -32.08 -2.51
C LEU A 249 12.41 -33.37 -2.26
N SER A 250 12.89 -33.55 -1.04
CA SER A 250 13.52 -34.77 -0.54
C SER A 250 12.53 -35.61 0.29
N TRP A 251 13.00 -36.75 0.80
CA TRP A 251 12.19 -37.65 1.62
C TRP A 251 13.05 -38.40 2.64
N ARG A 252 12.40 -38.94 3.69
CA ARG A 252 13.01 -39.87 4.65
C ARG A 252 12.13 -41.10 4.82
N GLN A 253 12.76 -42.28 4.90
CA GLN A 253 12.10 -43.55 5.15
C GLN A 253 12.22 -43.96 6.61
N PHE A 254 11.15 -44.50 7.18
CA PHE A 254 11.13 -45.16 8.48
C PHE A 254 10.51 -46.56 8.36
N ALA A 255 10.58 -47.33 9.45
CA ALA A 255 10.07 -48.69 9.53
C ALA A 255 9.50 -48.99 10.92
N ALA A 256 8.66 -50.01 10.98
CA ALA A 256 8.17 -50.59 12.22
C ALA A 256 9.33 -51.21 13.02
N ASP A 257 9.41 -50.90 14.32
CA ASP A 257 10.41 -51.47 15.24
C ASP A 257 10.01 -52.88 15.75
N TYR A 258 9.02 -53.50 15.12
CA TYR A 258 8.40 -54.76 15.50
C TYR A 258 8.17 -55.67 14.28
N LEU A 259 8.13 -56.98 14.53
CA LEU A 259 7.91 -57.96 13.46
C LEU A 259 6.50 -57.81 12.88
N THR A 260 6.42 -57.60 11.57
CA THR A 260 5.17 -57.45 10.81
C THR A 260 4.94 -58.69 9.94
N LEU A 261 3.75 -59.29 10.05
CA LEU A 261 3.30 -60.39 9.19
C LEU A 261 2.31 -59.88 8.13
N ASP A 262 1.22 -59.27 8.58
CA ASP A 262 0.23 -58.59 7.74
C ASP A 262 -0.09 -57.23 8.38
N ALA A 263 0.54 -56.15 7.89
CA ALA A 263 0.54 -54.81 8.48
C ALA A 263 1.35 -53.80 7.65
N TYR A 264 1.15 -52.51 7.89
CA TYR A 264 2.13 -51.48 7.53
C TYR A 264 3.49 -51.74 8.21
N PHE A 265 4.58 -51.59 7.45
CA PHE A 265 5.94 -51.92 7.93
C PHE A 265 7.04 -50.94 7.49
N ARG A 266 6.77 -50.07 6.52
CA ARG A 266 7.59 -48.91 6.14
C ARG A 266 6.68 -47.72 5.87
N ASP A 267 7.17 -46.52 6.17
CA ASP A 267 6.60 -45.27 5.66
C ASP A 267 7.68 -44.32 5.18
N TRP A 268 7.27 -43.36 4.37
CA TRP A 268 8.09 -42.29 3.82
C TRP A 268 7.41 -40.96 4.14
N SER A 269 8.19 -39.99 4.64
CA SER A 269 7.76 -38.60 4.74
C SER A 269 8.55 -37.74 3.76
N THR A 270 7.83 -37.12 2.83
CA THR A 270 8.35 -36.25 1.78
C THR A 270 8.19 -34.79 2.20
N ASP A 271 9.14 -33.95 1.79
CA ASP A 271 9.19 -32.54 2.10
C ASP A 271 7.92 -31.80 1.66
N ALA A 272 7.61 -30.70 2.33
CA ALA A 272 6.29 -30.09 2.27
C ALA A 272 6.05 -29.25 1.01
N ILE A 273 4.78 -29.23 0.61
CA ILE A 273 4.24 -28.43 -0.49
C ILE A 273 3.08 -27.58 0.02
N ALA A 274 2.64 -26.60 -0.74
CA ALA A 274 1.37 -25.93 -0.49
C ALA A 274 0.19 -26.86 -0.85
N GLN A 275 -0.72 -27.16 0.08
CA GLN A 275 -2.04 -27.70 -0.29
C GLN A 275 -2.90 -26.60 -0.95
N ASP A 276 -2.73 -25.36 -0.47
CA ASP A 276 -3.30 -24.17 -1.08
C ASP A 276 -2.49 -22.90 -0.77
N TYR A 277 -2.65 -21.89 -1.62
CA TYR A 277 -2.29 -20.50 -1.34
C TYR A 277 -3.58 -19.67 -1.29
N GLN A 278 -3.77 -18.85 -0.25
CA GLN A 278 -5.01 -18.10 -0.03
C GLN A 278 -4.73 -16.63 0.24
N PHE A 279 -5.44 -15.78 -0.49
CA PHE A 279 -5.44 -14.32 -0.41
C PHE A 279 -6.84 -13.83 -0.07
N VAL A 280 -6.96 -12.98 0.95
CA VAL A 280 -8.24 -12.44 1.41
C VAL A 280 -8.14 -10.92 1.48
N PHE A 281 -9.08 -10.24 0.84
CA PHE A 281 -9.21 -8.78 0.87
C PHE A 281 -10.49 -8.43 1.60
N ASN A 282 -10.42 -7.51 2.55
CA ASN A 282 -11.56 -7.12 3.38
C ASN A 282 -11.51 -5.64 3.75
N ALA A 283 -12.61 -4.93 3.53
CA ALA A 283 -12.82 -3.57 4.07
C ALA A 283 -13.42 -3.64 5.48
N SER A 284 -12.96 -2.77 6.40
CA SER A 284 -13.39 -2.79 7.81
C SER A 284 -14.81 -2.26 8.05
N ASN A 285 -15.41 -1.58 7.08
CA ASN A 285 -16.77 -1.04 7.18
C ASN A 285 -17.52 -1.09 5.83
N ASN A 286 -18.81 -0.75 5.85
CA ASN A 286 -19.73 -0.89 4.71
C ASN A 286 -19.65 0.24 3.66
N LYS A 287 -18.80 1.26 3.87
CA LYS A 287 -18.59 2.39 2.95
C LYS A 287 -17.97 1.93 1.63
N ALA A 288 -17.01 1.02 1.72
CA ALA A 288 -16.40 0.36 0.58
C ALA A 288 -17.13 -0.94 0.25
N GLN A 289 -17.35 -1.17 -1.03
CA GLN A 289 -17.90 -2.42 -1.57
C GLN A 289 -17.13 -2.83 -2.82
N ILE A 290 -16.99 -4.13 -3.05
CA ILE A 290 -16.28 -4.70 -4.20
C ILE A 290 -17.09 -4.40 -5.47
N LEU A 291 -16.58 -3.52 -6.31
CA LEU A 291 -17.15 -3.18 -7.61
C LEU A 291 -16.84 -4.26 -8.65
N LYS A 292 -15.59 -4.74 -8.64
CA LYS A 292 -15.07 -5.70 -9.62
C LYS A 292 -13.83 -6.41 -9.05
N THR A 293 -13.58 -7.63 -9.52
CA THR A 293 -12.29 -8.29 -9.32
C THR A 293 -11.77 -8.93 -10.59
N PHE A 294 -10.48 -9.25 -10.61
CA PHE A 294 -9.89 -10.24 -11.48
C PHE A 294 -9.13 -11.29 -10.64
N PRO A 295 -9.39 -12.60 -10.82
CA PRO A 295 -10.41 -13.18 -11.69
C PRO A 295 -11.84 -12.82 -11.26
N ARG A 296 -12.77 -12.90 -12.22
CA ARG A 296 -14.21 -12.65 -12.00
C ARG A 296 -14.94 -13.88 -11.49
N GLU A 297 -14.48 -15.05 -11.91
CA GLU A 297 -15.04 -16.37 -11.65
C GLU A 297 -13.91 -17.34 -11.22
N ASN A 298 -14.17 -18.64 -11.18
CA ASN A 298 -13.14 -19.64 -10.90
C ASN A 298 -12.28 -19.90 -12.15
N ILE A 299 -11.00 -20.25 -11.96
CA ILE A 299 -10.11 -20.74 -13.02
C ILE A 299 -9.78 -22.20 -12.74
N ASN A 300 -9.77 -23.05 -13.77
CA ASN A 300 -9.41 -24.47 -13.65
C ASN A 300 -7.89 -24.67 -13.47
N SER A 301 -7.50 -25.90 -13.11
CA SER A 301 -6.11 -26.38 -13.22
C SER A 301 -5.68 -26.55 -14.68
N ASP A 302 -4.37 -26.66 -14.89
CA ASP A 302 -3.69 -26.75 -16.18
C ASP A 302 -4.12 -25.67 -17.18
N TYR A 303 -4.29 -24.44 -16.67
CA TYR A 303 -4.72 -23.28 -17.43
C TYR A 303 -3.61 -22.22 -17.49
N GLU A 304 -3.29 -21.77 -18.71
CA GLU A 304 -2.45 -20.60 -18.94
C GLU A 304 -3.24 -19.56 -19.73
N ILE A 305 -3.35 -18.35 -19.17
CA ILE A 305 -3.93 -17.19 -19.86
C ILE A 305 -3.22 -15.91 -19.44
N LYS A 306 -3.11 -14.96 -20.36
CA LYS A 306 -2.76 -13.57 -20.05
C LYS A 306 -3.97 -12.69 -20.29
N GLU A 307 -4.52 -12.13 -19.21
CA GLU A 307 -5.71 -11.28 -19.25
C GLU A 307 -5.38 -9.81 -18.94
N VAL A 308 -6.30 -8.93 -19.37
CA VAL A 308 -6.24 -7.49 -19.11
C VAL A 308 -7.41 -7.11 -18.22
N SER A 309 -7.14 -6.80 -16.95
CA SER A 309 -8.15 -6.16 -16.10
C SER A 309 -8.21 -4.67 -16.44
N GLY A 310 -8.98 -4.33 -17.47
CA GLY A 310 -9.37 -2.95 -17.78
C GLY A 310 -10.46 -2.45 -16.83
N PHE A 311 -10.35 -1.22 -16.35
CA PHE A 311 -11.37 -0.52 -15.58
C PHE A 311 -11.58 0.87 -16.19
N GLN A 312 -12.84 1.17 -16.54
CA GLN A 312 -13.20 2.40 -17.26
C GLN A 312 -13.73 3.45 -16.28
N VAL A 313 -13.04 4.58 -16.21
CA VAL A 313 -13.35 5.72 -15.33
C VAL A 313 -13.73 6.94 -16.16
N GLY A 314 -14.72 7.71 -15.70
CA GLY A 314 -15.05 9.01 -16.32
C GLY A 314 -14.10 10.08 -15.81
N VAL A 315 -13.58 10.93 -16.71
CA VAL A 315 -12.54 11.92 -16.40
C VAL A 315 -12.83 13.29 -17.03
N ASN A 316 -12.29 14.35 -16.43
CA ASN A 316 -12.12 15.64 -17.08
C ASN A 316 -10.78 15.63 -17.84
N GLY A 317 -10.85 15.28 -19.13
CA GLY A 317 -9.71 15.26 -20.04
C GLY A 317 -9.10 16.65 -20.24
N GLY A 318 -7.79 16.68 -20.48
CA GLY A 318 -7.00 17.91 -20.61
C GLY A 318 -7.24 18.71 -21.89
N VAL A 319 -6.28 19.59 -22.20
CA VAL A 319 -6.40 20.70 -23.16
C VAL A 319 -6.89 20.30 -24.57
N GLU A 320 -6.64 19.08 -25.03
CA GLU A 320 -7.12 18.58 -26.33
C GLU A 320 -8.65 18.39 -26.37
N VAL A 321 -9.28 18.10 -25.23
CA VAL A 321 -10.73 17.91 -25.09
C VAL A 321 -11.38 19.15 -24.46
N ASN A 322 -10.71 19.79 -23.51
CA ASN A 322 -11.25 20.90 -22.73
C ASN A 322 -10.47 22.21 -22.99
N LYS A 323 -11.07 23.11 -23.78
CA LYS A 323 -10.45 24.37 -24.22
C LYS A 323 -10.27 25.39 -23.10
N ASP A 324 -11.04 25.29 -22.03
CA ASP A 324 -11.01 26.25 -20.92
C ASP A 324 -9.89 25.94 -19.90
N GLY A 325 -9.25 24.77 -20.00
CA GLY A 325 -8.05 24.41 -19.23
C GLY A 325 -8.25 24.54 -17.71
N PRO A 326 -7.35 25.23 -16.98
CA PRO A 326 -7.52 25.49 -15.54
C PRO A 326 -8.82 26.23 -15.16
N LYS A 327 -9.48 26.91 -16.09
CA LYS A 327 -10.75 27.62 -15.88
C LYS A 327 -11.98 26.73 -16.07
N ALA A 328 -11.82 25.46 -16.43
CA ALA A 328 -12.90 24.52 -16.67
C ALA A 328 -13.47 23.91 -15.37
N LYS A 329 -14.81 23.87 -15.23
CA LYS A 329 -15.48 23.14 -14.14
C LYS A 329 -15.18 21.63 -14.25
N LEU A 330 -15.27 20.93 -13.12
CA LEU A 330 -15.10 19.48 -13.06
C LEU A 330 -16.31 18.76 -13.69
N GLU A 331 -16.25 18.49 -15.00
CA GLU A 331 -17.23 17.69 -15.71
C GLU A 331 -16.55 16.51 -16.42
N ALA A 332 -17.25 15.39 -16.55
CA ALA A 332 -16.74 14.23 -17.28
C ALA A 332 -16.95 14.45 -18.78
N ASN A 333 -15.86 14.67 -19.51
CA ASN A 333 -15.87 14.90 -20.97
C ASN A 333 -15.26 13.73 -21.76
N ALA A 334 -14.62 12.78 -21.08
CA ALA A 334 -14.03 11.59 -21.65
C ALA A 334 -14.09 10.42 -20.66
N SER A 335 -13.70 9.22 -21.12
CA SER A 335 -13.43 8.07 -20.25
C SER A 335 -12.05 7.48 -20.52
N TYR A 336 -11.34 7.13 -19.46
CA TYR A 336 -10.04 6.46 -19.50
C TYR A 336 -10.19 4.98 -19.09
N ASN A 337 -9.40 4.08 -19.67
CA ASN A 337 -9.44 2.63 -19.36
C ASN A 337 -8.12 2.17 -18.69
N GLN A 338 -8.06 2.30 -17.36
CA GLN A 338 -6.91 1.87 -16.58
C GLN A 338 -6.77 0.35 -16.60
N SER A 339 -5.68 -0.12 -17.21
CA SER A 339 -5.45 -1.55 -17.47
C SER A 339 -4.33 -2.13 -16.60
N ARG A 340 -4.49 -3.39 -16.19
CA ARG A 340 -3.47 -4.18 -15.47
C ARG A 340 -3.34 -5.56 -16.15
N TRP A 341 -2.10 -6.00 -16.40
CA TRP A 341 -1.81 -7.26 -17.09
C TRP A 341 -1.60 -8.40 -16.08
N LEU A 342 -2.29 -9.51 -16.28
CA LEU A 342 -2.33 -10.63 -15.33
C LEU A 342 -2.08 -11.95 -16.07
N THR A 343 -0.86 -12.49 -15.95
CA THR A 343 -0.50 -13.80 -16.50
C THR A 343 -0.74 -14.91 -15.49
N PHE A 344 -1.82 -15.66 -15.65
CA PHE A 344 -2.13 -16.85 -14.85
C PHE A 344 -1.46 -18.08 -15.46
N LYS A 345 -0.74 -18.83 -14.64
CA LYS A 345 -0.24 -20.18 -14.91
C LYS A 345 -0.65 -21.04 -13.72
N THR A 346 -1.72 -21.83 -13.87
CA THR A 346 -2.34 -22.48 -12.70
C THR A 346 -1.76 -23.87 -12.40
N HIS A 347 -1.29 -24.58 -13.44
CA HIS A 347 -0.68 -25.92 -13.34
C HIS A 347 -1.49 -26.85 -12.42
N ASP A 348 -0.93 -27.32 -11.30
CA ASP A 348 -1.59 -28.25 -10.38
C ASP A 348 -2.85 -27.68 -9.70
N TYR A 349 -2.99 -26.35 -9.66
CA TYR A 349 -3.97 -25.64 -8.83
C TYR A 349 -5.16 -25.14 -9.64
N LYS A 350 -6.36 -25.18 -9.07
CA LYS A 350 -7.50 -24.36 -9.52
C LYS A 350 -7.58 -23.08 -8.69
N VAL A 351 -8.07 -21.99 -9.27
CA VAL A 351 -8.33 -20.74 -8.54
C VAL A 351 -9.81 -20.68 -8.16
N ALA A 352 -10.09 -20.97 -6.90
CA ALA A 352 -11.42 -20.82 -6.30
C ALA A 352 -11.62 -19.38 -5.82
N ARG A 353 -12.66 -18.71 -6.33
CA ARG A 353 -13.07 -17.36 -5.94
C ARG A 353 -14.29 -17.43 -5.02
N SER A 354 -14.27 -16.69 -3.92
CA SER A 354 -15.40 -16.58 -2.99
C SER A 354 -15.62 -15.13 -2.57
N THR A 355 -16.88 -14.70 -2.46
CA THR A 355 -17.26 -13.34 -2.01
C THR A 355 -18.26 -13.45 -0.86
N PRO A 356 -17.81 -13.65 0.41
CA PRO A 356 -18.71 -13.84 1.55
C PRO A 356 -19.55 -12.63 1.91
N SER A 357 -19.14 -11.42 1.53
CA SER A 357 -19.90 -10.17 1.70
C SER A 357 -19.48 -9.14 0.65
N PRO A 358 -20.21 -8.02 0.46
CA PRO A 358 -19.79 -6.94 -0.43
C PRO A 358 -18.43 -6.33 -0.04
N GLN A 359 -17.96 -6.51 1.20
CA GLN A 359 -16.67 -6.01 1.69
C GLN A 359 -15.52 -7.01 1.48
N LYS A 360 -15.83 -8.31 1.31
CA LYS A 360 -14.85 -9.39 1.46
C LYS A 360 -14.78 -10.31 0.24
N VAL A 361 -13.57 -10.49 -0.30
CA VAL A 361 -13.28 -11.48 -1.35
C VAL A 361 -12.09 -12.34 -0.94
N ARG A 362 -12.13 -13.62 -1.34
CA ARG A 362 -11.06 -14.60 -1.20
C ARG A 362 -10.74 -15.19 -2.56
N PHE A 363 -9.44 -15.35 -2.83
CA PHE A 363 -8.92 -16.18 -3.90
C PHE A 363 -8.06 -17.29 -3.26
N THR A 364 -8.37 -18.54 -3.58
CA THR A 364 -7.61 -19.71 -3.13
C THR A 364 -7.12 -20.46 -4.35
N TRP A 365 -5.80 -20.56 -4.51
CA TRP A 365 -5.18 -21.55 -5.39
C TRP A 365 -5.17 -22.86 -4.61
N GLU A 366 -6.10 -23.77 -4.93
CA GLU A 366 -6.26 -25.08 -4.28
C GLU A 366 -5.70 -26.18 -5.20
N ARG A 367 -4.89 -27.12 -4.70
CA ARG A 367 -4.43 -28.26 -5.52
C ARG A 367 -5.63 -29.06 -6.04
N ASP A 368 -5.66 -29.30 -7.35
CA ASP A 368 -6.68 -30.08 -8.03
C ASP A 368 -6.04 -31.28 -8.76
N GLN A 369 -4.98 -31.04 -9.54
CA GLN A 369 -4.11 -32.11 -10.02
C GLN A 369 -3.14 -32.53 -8.93
N TYR A 370 -2.91 -33.84 -8.82
CA TYR A 370 -2.03 -34.45 -7.82
C TYR A 370 -2.25 -33.88 -6.40
N ALA A 371 -3.52 -33.79 -6.00
CA ALA A 371 -3.96 -33.17 -4.75
C ALA A 371 -3.82 -34.08 -3.52
N THR A 372 -3.53 -35.38 -3.71
CA THR A 372 -3.42 -36.40 -2.66
C THR A 372 -2.09 -37.15 -2.72
N ALA A 373 -1.60 -37.60 -1.57
CA ALA A 373 -0.44 -38.47 -1.42
C ALA A 373 -0.60 -39.77 -2.23
N GLU A 374 -1.83 -40.30 -2.32
CA GLU A 374 -2.17 -41.46 -3.14
C GLU A 374 -1.93 -41.22 -4.64
N SER A 375 -2.35 -40.06 -5.17
CA SER A 375 -2.19 -39.72 -6.59
C SER A 375 -0.73 -39.55 -7.05
N LEU A 376 0.17 -39.30 -6.09
CA LEU A 376 1.61 -39.19 -6.32
C LEU A 376 2.29 -40.56 -6.52
N LEU A 377 1.68 -41.66 -6.09
CA LEU A 377 2.22 -43.01 -6.27
C LEU A 377 2.43 -43.36 -7.75
N ASP A 378 3.62 -43.85 -8.10
CA ASP A 378 3.92 -44.42 -9.42
C ASP A 378 3.88 -45.97 -9.40
N ARG A 379 3.86 -46.55 -8.20
CA ARG A 379 4.03 -47.97 -7.93
C ARG A 379 2.99 -48.41 -6.89
N TRP A 380 2.17 -49.40 -7.21
CA TRP A 380 1.05 -49.85 -6.37
C TRP A 380 1.36 -51.12 -5.57
N THR A 381 2.12 -52.06 -6.14
CA THR A 381 2.48 -53.33 -5.51
C THR A 381 3.89 -53.79 -5.87
N ASP A 382 4.50 -54.59 -5.00
CA ASP A 382 5.86 -55.11 -5.15
C ASP A 382 6.08 -56.44 -4.40
N ALA A 383 7.14 -57.16 -4.76
CA ALA A 383 7.68 -58.21 -3.90
C ALA A 383 8.35 -57.60 -2.64
N LEU A 384 8.31 -58.33 -1.51
CA LEU A 384 8.73 -57.83 -0.19
C LEU A 384 10.20 -57.40 -0.08
N TRP A 385 11.07 -57.89 -0.96
CA TRP A 385 12.49 -57.52 -0.99
C TRP A 385 12.76 -56.15 -1.64
N VAL A 386 11.80 -55.58 -2.37
CA VAL A 386 11.94 -54.24 -2.96
C VAL A 386 11.89 -53.20 -1.83
N ASN A 387 12.83 -52.24 -1.85
CA ASN A 387 12.88 -51.11 -0.92
C ASN A 387 13.18 -49.83 -1.72
N THR A 388 12.16 -49.35 -2.43
CA THR A 388 12.22 -48.16 -3.27
C THR A 388 11.13 -47.19 -2.80
N TYR A 389 11.43 -45.89 -2.86
CA TYR A 389 10.46 -44.82 -2.64
C TYR A 389 9.37 -44.90 -3.74
N PRO A 390 8.06 -44.94 -3.38
CA PRO A 390 6.99 -45.31 -4.31
C PRO A 390 6.26 -44.11 -4.95
N ILE A 391 6.87 -42.93 -4.93
CA ILE A 391 6.28 -41.66 -5.37
C ILE A 391 7.11 -41.09 -6.52
N ASP A 392 6.43 -40.68 -7.58
CA ASP A 392 7.01 -39.82 -8.61
C ASP A 392 6.85 -38.34 -8.21
N THR A 393 7.93 -37.71 -7.75
CA THR A 393 7.95 -36.28 -7.41
C THR A 393 7.86 -35.36 -8.62
N ASN A 394 8.09 -35.85 -9.85
CA ASN A 394 7.97 -35.03 -11.07
C ASN A 394 6.51 -34.66 -11.38
N LYS A 395 5.54 -35.35 -10.76
CA LYS A 395 4.11 -34.97 -10.76
C LYS A 395 3.82 -33.69 -9.98
N ILE A 396 4.71 -33.27 -9.07
CA ILE A 396 4.53 -32.05 -8.28
C ILE A 396 5.15 -30.88 -9.04
N ASN A 397 4.32 -29.98 -9.58
CA ASN A 397 4.84 -28.83 -10.29
C ASN A 397 5.58 -27.88 -9.32
N PRO A 398 6.74 -27.31 -9.69
CA PRO A 398 7.51 -26.36 -8.87
C PRO A 398 6.72 -25.17 -8.31
N ILE A 399 5.60 -24.80 -8.93
CA ILE A 399 4.68 -23.79 -8.39
C ILE A 399 4.12 -24.13 -7.00
N GLY A 400 4.19 -25.40 -6.57
CA GLY A 400 3.75 -25.83 -5.24
C GLY A 400 4.79 -25.78 -4.13
N TYR A 401 6.04 -25.42 -4.42
CA TYR A 401 7.10 -25.37 -3.40
C TYR A 401 8.26 -24.39 -3.71
N ALA A 402 8.71 -24.27 -4.96
CA ALA A 402 9.89 -23.49 -5.33
C ALA A 402 9.61 -22.02 -5.62
N SER A 403 8.52 -21.70 -6.33
CA SER A 403 8.10 -20.31 -6.52
C SER A 403 6.63 -20.22 -6.93
N PHE A 404 5.82 -19.58 -6.09
CA PHE A 404 4.44 -19.23 -6.40
C PHE A 404 4.29 -17.70 -6.47
N VAL A 405 3.92 -17.19 -7.66
CA VAL A 405 3.71 -15.77 -7.92
C VAL A 405 2.23 -15.53 -8.24
N PRO A 406 1.38 -15.16 -7.25
CA PRO A 406 -0.05 -14.96 -7.44
C PRO A 406 -0.34 -13.73 -8.30
N LYS A 407 -1.42 -13.77 -9.11
CA LYS A 407 -1.94 -12.62 -9.87
C LYS A 407 -3.40 -12.36 -9.52
N MET A 408 -3.76 -11.12 -9.19
CA MET A 408 -5.15 -10.70 -8.97
C MET A 408 -5.30 -9.18 -8.96
N ASP A 409 -6.55 -8.71 -9.08
CA ASP A 409 -6.94 -7.30 -9.07
C ASP A 409 -8.27 -7.17 -8.33
N VAL A 410 -8.38 -6.23 -7.40
CA VAL A 410 -9.56 -6.02 -6.55
C VAL A 410 -9.88 -4.53 -6.53
N ILE A 411 -11.05 -4.19 -7.08
CA ILE A 411 -11.52 -2.81 -7.22
C ILE A 411 -12.67 -2.62 -6.25
N TYR A 412 -12.43 -1.82 -5.22
CA TYR A 412 -13.45 -1.32 -4.30
C TYR A 412 -13.98 0.03 -4.77
N SER A 413 -15.27 0.26 -4.56
CA SER A 413 -15.93 1.55 -4.73
C SER A 413 -16.60 2.01 -3.44
N ALA A 414 -16.55 3.32 -3.17
CA ALA A 414 -17.33 4.00 -2.15
C ALA A 414 -18.16 5.14 -2.78
N ALA A 415 -19.19 5.60 -2.06
CA ALA A 415 -20.13 6.59 -2.55
C ALA A 415 -19.44 7.92 -2.94
N PRO A 416 -19.95 8.65 -3.96
CA PRO A 416 -19.32 9.88 -4.45
C PRO A 416 -19.20 10.99 -3.39
N THR A 417 -20.02 10.93 -2.35
CA THR A 417 -20.09 11.85 -1.20
C THR A 417 -19.59 11.25 0.12
N GLU A 418 -18.99 10.05 0.11
CA GLU A 418 -18.54 9.34 1.33
C GLU A 418 -17.48 10.13 2.13
N THR A 419 -17.46 9.99 3.46
CA THR A 419 -16.58 10.79 4.37
C THR A 419 -15.89 9.95 5.43
N GLY A 420 -14.91 10.52 6.14
CA GLY A 420 -14.06 9.80 7.10
C GLY A 420 -13.33 8.61 6.48
N THR A 421 -13.02 7.59 7.29
CA THR A 421 -12.09 6.52 6.88
C THR A 421 -12.72 5.16 6.62
N THR A 422 -11.95 4.30 5.93
CA THR A 422 -12.09 2.83 5.85
C THR A 422 -10.70 2.21 5.87
N GLU A 423 -10.53 1.12 6.63
CA GLU A 423 -9.31 0.31 6.59
C GLU A 423 -9.50 -0.85 5.61
N PHE A 424 -8.47 -1.13 4.82
CA PHE A 424 -8.39 -2.30 3.94
C PHE A 424 -7.35 -3.27 4.49
N THR A 425 -7.75 -4.53 4.63
CA THR A 425 -6.96 -5.63 5.17
C THR A 425 -6.69 -6.66 4.08
N ILE A 426 -5.46 -7.16 4.01
CA ILE A 426 -4.99 -8.14 3.04
C ILE A 426 -4.31 -9.29 3.79
N ASP A 427 -4.97 -10.43 3.89
CA ASP A 427 -4.41 -11.65 4.49
C ASP A 427 -3.73 -12.49 3.38
N SER A 428 -2.41 -12.69 3.46
CA SER A 428 -1.63 -13.52 2.54
C SER A 428 -1.15 -14.78 3.23
N SER A 429 -1.49 -15.97 2.72
CA SER A 429 -1.19 -17.23 3.42
C SER A 429 -0.91 -18.43 2.53
N VAL A 430 -0.13 -19.37 3.05
CA VAL A 430 0.15 -20.68 2.46
C VAL A 430 -0.22 -21.79 3.45
N ASN A 431 -0.84 -22.86 2.95
CA ASN A 431 -1.25 -24.02 3.73
C ASN A 431 -0.23 -25.15 3.55
N ILE A 432 0.78 -25.19 4.42
CA ILE A 432 1.91 -26.10 4.34
C ILE A 432 1.45 -27.53 4.65
N ARG A 433 1.74 -28.45 3.73
CA ARG A 433 1.43 -29.88 3.83
C ARG A 433 2.71 -30.72 3.68
N PRO A 434 3.18 -31.42 4.74
CA PRO A 434 4.03 -32.60 4.59
C PRO A 434 3.26 -33.73 3.87
N ILE A 435 3.94 -34.56 3.08
CA ILE A 435 3.33 -35.70 2.37
C ILE A 435 3.80 -37.00 3.03
N TYR A 436 2.89 -37.96 3.24
CA TYR A 436 3.23 -39.28 3.80
C TYR A 436 2.58 -40.43 3.03
N ASN A 437 3.38 -41.46 2.77
CA ASN A 437 2.96 -42.71 2.12
C ASN A 437 3.58 -43.91 2.85
N ALA A 438 2.95 -45.08 2.80
CA ALA A 438 3.44 -46.29 3.45
C ALA A 438 3.29 -47.56 2.61
N ALA A 439 4.12 -48.55 2.94
CA ALA A 439 4.01 -49.91 2.41
C ALA A 439 3.28 -50.80 3.44
N TYR A 440 2.16 -51.38 3.02
CA TYR A 440 1.46 -52.45 3.71
C TYR A 440 1.98 -53.80 3.23
N LYS A 441 2.42 -54.67 4.14
CA LYS A 441 2.80 -56.06 3.85
C LYS A 441 1.57 -56.94 3.94
N HIS A 442 1.31 -57.71 2.88
CA HIS A 442 0.26 -58.74 2.82
C HIS A 442 0.87 -60.13 2.91
N TYR A 443 0.26 -61.03 3.67
CA TYR A 443 0.67 -62.43 3.81
C TYR A 443 -0.49 -63.40 3.52
N TYR A 444 -0.29 -64.30 2.55
CA TYR A 444 -1.31 -65.26 2.11
C TYR A 444 -0.81 -66.72 2.12
N VAL A 445 0.00 -67.08 3.10
CA VAL A 445 0.55 -68.43 3.39
C VAL A 445 1.53 -68.97 2.35
N PHE A 446 1.14 -68.99 1.07
CA PHE A 446 1.98 -69.44 -0.06
C PHE A 446 2.89 -68.35 -0.62
N GLY A 447 2.89 -67.17 -0.01
CA GLY A 447 3.69 -66.02 -0.40
C GLY A 447 3.26 -64.74 0.33
N GLY A 448 3.85 -63.63 -0.08
CA GLY A 448 3.49 -62.30 0.40
C GLY A 448 4.05 -61.22 -0.52
N HIS A 449 3.43 -60.04 -0.49
CA HIS A 449 3.77 -58.88 -1.31
C HIS A 449 3.53 -57.60 -0.50
N GLN A 450 4.07 -56.47 -0.95
CA GLN A 450 3.72 -55.16 -0.39
C GLN A 450 2.80 -54.39 -1.34
N SER A 451 1.91 -53.58 -0.80
CA SER A 451 1.15 -52.56 -1.52
C SER A 451 1.44 -51.18 -0.94
N TYR A 452 1.40 -50.14 -1.77
CA TYR A 452 1.65 -48.76 -1.37
C TYR A 452 0.33 -48.00 -1.20
N HIS A 453 0.32 -47.05 -0.25
CA HIS A 453 -0.83 -46.20 0.09
C HIS A 453 -0.36 -44.80 0.48
N GLY A 454 -1.15 -43.76 0.22
CA GLY A 454 -0.96 -42.39 0.70
C GLY A 454 -1.92 -42.00 1.84
N PHE A 455 -1.53 -41.02 2.66
CA PHE A 455 -2.35 -40.52 3.77
C PHE A 455 -2.74 -39.05 3.59
N GLU A 456 -3.99 -38.72 3.91
CA GLU A 456 -4.57 -37.36 3.75
C GLU A 456 -4.87 -36.63 5.07
N ASN A 457 -4.81 -37.32 6.21
CA ASN A 457 -5.06 -36.76 7.54
C ASN A 457 -3.73 -36.55 8.29
N ASP A 458 -2.81 -35.89 7.61
CA ASP A 458 -1.36 -35.85 7.88
C ASP A 458 -0.90 -34.66 8.74
N GLY A 459 -1.76 -33.67 8.93
CA GLY A 459 -1.48 -32.45 9.70
C GLY A 459 -0.90 -31.35 8.82
N ARG A 460 -1.78 -30.45 8.36
CA ARG A 460 -1.43 -29.25 7.57
C ARG A 460 -1.34 -28.03 8.48
N ARG A 461 -0.43 -27.09 8.21
CA ARG A 461 -0.29 -25.84 8.97
C ARG A 461 -0.38 -24.63 8.03
N ARG A 462 -1.38 -23.77 8.24
CA ARG A 462 -1.46 -22.48 7.53
C ARG A 462 -0.61 -21.44 8.25
N VAL A 463 0.21 -20.73 7.49
CA VAL A 463 1.01 -19.58 7.93
C VAL A 463 0.75 -18.41 6.99
N GLY A 464 0.97 -17.18 7.45
CA GLY A 464 0.67 -15.98 6.68
C GLY A 464 1.09 -14.68 7.35
N LYS A 465 1.04 -13.59 6.57
CA LYS A 465 1.21 -12.19 7.00
C LYS A 465 -0.07 -11.45 6.59
N THR A 466 -0.62 -10.67 7.51
CA THR A 466 -1.67 -9.69 7.21
C THR A 466 -1.00 -8.32 7.11
N ALA A 467 -1.42 -7.52 6.13
CA ALA A 467 -1.08 -6.11 6.06
C ALA A 467 -2.36 -5.29 5.92
N SER A 468 -2.37 -4.08 6.47
CA SER A 468 -3.51 -3.17 6.33
C SER A 468 -3.12 -1.72 6.17
N PHE A 469 -3.99 -0.97 5.51
CA PHE A 469 -3.84 0.47 5.29
C PHE A 469 -5.19 1.18 5.42
N THR A 470 -5.16 2.42 5.94
CA THR A 470 -6.34 3.27 6.11
C THR A 470 -6.44 4.30 5.00
N VAL A 471 -7.59 4.32 4.33
CA VAL A 471 -7.99 5.32 3.33
C VAL A 471 -8.84 6.38 4.01
N ASP A 472 -8.63 7.64 3.64
CA ASP A 472 -9.50 8.75 3.99
C ASP A 472 -10.34 9.17 2.79
N TRP A 473 -11.67 9.02 2.85
CA TRP A 473 -12.55 9.37 1.72
C TRP A 473 -12.61 10.87 1.46
N GLN A 474 -12.14 11.70 2.38
CA GLN A 474 -12.00 13.15 2.20
C GLN A 474 -10.65 13.54 1.59
N HIS A 475 -9.77 12.58 1.29
CA HIS A 475 -8.51 12.87 0.59
C HIS A 475 -8.78 13.53 -0.79
N PRO A 476 -8.09 14.65 -1.13
CA PRO A 476 -8.45 15.49 -2.29
C PRO A 476 -8.52 14.75 -3.63
N VAL A 477 -7.74 13.68 -3.82
CA VAL A 477 -7.76 12.83 -5.03
C VAL A 477 -9.16 12.29 -5.34
N PHE A 478 -9.98 12.04 -4.32
CA PHE A 478 -11.34 11.48 -4.48
C PHE A 478 -12.37 12.48 -5.01
N THR A 479 -11.97 13.73 -5.27
CA THR A 479 -12.74 14.67 -6.08
C THR A 479 -12.61 14.38 -7.58
N GLY A 480 -11.49 13.80 -8.05
CA GLY A 480 -11.19 13.63 -9.47
C GLY A 480 -10.81 14.92 -10.21
N GLY A 481 -10.71 16.05 -9.50
CA GLY A 481 -10.25 17.31 -10.07
C GLY A 481 -8.72 17.40 -10.14
N ARG A 482 -8.22 18.11 -11.15
CA ARG A 482 -6.84 18.62 -11.17
C ARG A 482 -6.81 19.89 -10.32
N PRO A 483 -6.05 19.95 -9.21
CA PRO A 483 -6.06 21.14 -8.37
C PRO A 483 -5.40 22.32 -9.08
N VAL A 484 -5.92 23.52 -8.83
CA VAL A 484 -5.49 24.78 -9.42
C VAL A 484 -5.25 25.82 -8.33
N ASN A 485 -4.36 26.78 -8.58
CA ASN A 485 -4.18 27.94 -7.71
C ASN A 485 -5.18 29.06 -8.04
N LEU A 486 -5.27 30.06 -7.16
CA LEU A 486 -5.88 31.36 -7.43
C LEU A 486 -4.82 32.44 -7.23
N GLN A 487 -4.33 33.00 -8.34
CA GLN A 487 -3.23 33.96 -8.38
C GLN A 487 -3.76 35.39 -8.49
N LEU A 488 -3.29 36.27 -7.60
CA LEU A 488 -3.65 37.68 -7.53
C LEU A 488 -2.76 38.47 -8.49
N ALA A 489 -3.21 38.63 -9.73
CA ALA A 489 -2.35 39.02 -10.86
C ALA A 489 -1.69 40.39 -10.72
N SER A 490 -2.30 41.32 -9.99
CA SER A 490 -1.76 42.65 -9.74
C SER A 490 -0.94 42.75 -8.44
N PHE A 491 -0.79 41.66 -7.69
CA PHE A 491 -0.09 41.61 -6.42
C PHE A 491 1.12 40.65 -6.50
N ASN A 492 2.13 41.03 -7.29
CA ASN A 492 3.48 40.43 -7.36
C ASN A 492 3.55 38.89 -7.22
N ASN A 493 2.90 38.15 -8.13
CA ASN A 493 2.89 36.69 -8.16
C ASN A 493 2.47 36.02 -6.83
N ARG A 494 1.50 36.61 -6.13
CA ARG A 494 0.93 36.05 -4.90
C ARG A 494 -0.27 35.14 -5.21
N CYS A 495 -0.36 34.04 -4.48
CA CYS A 495 -1.46 33.10 -4.53
C CYS A 495 -2.29 33.18 -3.24
N VAL A 496 -3.57 32.87 -3.36
CA VAL A 496 -4.49 32.66 -2.24
C VAL A 496 -4.02 31.43 -1.46
N GLU A 497 -3.65 31.61 -0.19
CA GLU A 497 -3.23 30.54 0.72
C GLU A 497 -4.17 30.43 1.92
N VAL A 498 -4.48 29.19 2.29
CA VAL A 498 -5.38 28.81 3.38
C VAL A 498 -4.55 28.34 4.57
N ASN A 499 -4.62 29.06 5.67
CA ASN A 499 -3.96 28.68 6.93
C ASN A 499 -4.71 27.53 7.64
N GLY A 500 -4.10 26.93 8.67
CA GLY A 500 -4.72 25.83 9.43
C GLY A 500 -6.06 26.20 10.09
N ASP A 501 -6.23 27.46 10.50
CA ASP A 501 -7.47 28.03 11.03
C ASP A 501 -8.51 28.38 9.94
N GLN A 502 -8.22 28.02 8.68
CA GLN A 502 -8.97 28.35 7.47
C GLN A 502 -8.99 29.84 7.08
N SER A 503 -8.20 30.70 7.75
CA SER A 503 -8.01 32.08 7.32
C SER A 503 -7.29 32.16 5.96
N ILE A 504 -7.65 33.17 5.17
CA ILE A 504 -7.11 33.37 3.82
C ILE A 504 -6.04 34.47 3.84
N THR A 505 -4.90 34.20 3.21
CA THR A 505 -3.79 35.15 3.05
C THR A 505 -3.26 35.13 1.61
N ALA A 506 -2.38 36.09 1.29
CA ALA A 506 -1.74 36.21 -0.02
C ALA A 506 -0.22 35.98 0.09
N SER A 507 0.22 34.75 -0.13
CA SER A 507 1.62 34.29 -0.05
C SER A 507 2.23 34.08 -1.44
N GLU A 508 3.54 33.84 -1.53
CA GLU A 508 4.19 33.58 -2.82
C GLU A 508 3.71 32.26 -3.44
N CYS A 509 3.41 32.25 -4.73
CA CYS A 509 2.89 31.06 -5.42
C CYS A 509 3.90 29.89 -5.41
N ILE A 510 3.47 28.73 -4.91
CA ILE A 510 4.27 27.50 -4.79
C ILE A 510 3.44 26.33 -5.35
N ASP A 511 3.78 25.88 -6.57
CA ASP A 511 2.95 24.96 -7.36
C ASP A 511 2.71 23.56 -6.76
N ASN A 512 3.47 23.18 -5.72
CA ASN A 512 3.33 21.89 -5.02
C ASN A 512 2.73 22.02 -3.61
N LYS A 513 2.25 23.21 -3.21
CA LYS A 513 1.72 23.49 -1.86
C LYS A 513 0.19 23.31 -1.81
N GLN A 514 -0.28 22.28 -1.11
CA GLN A 514 -1.71 21.97 -0.94
C GLN A 514 -2.53 23.14 -0.38
N ALA A 515 -1.95 23.96 0.51
CA ALA A 515 -2.59 25.13 1.10
C ALA A 515 -2.94 26.25 0.10
N GLN A 516 -2.35 26.26 -1.10
CA GLN A 516 -2.66 27.19 -2.20
C GLN A 516 -3.48 26.55 -3.32
N SER A 517 -3.82 25.27 -3.17
CA SER A 517 -4.41 24.44 -4.22
C SER A 517 -5.90 24.24 -3.95
N PHE A 518 -6.72 24.42 -4.99
CA PHE A 518 -8.17 24.30 -4.95
C PHE A 518 -8.67 23.38 -6.06
N ILE A 519 -9.76 22.64 -5.82
CA ILE A 519 -10.50 21.92 -6.85
C ILE A 519 -11.72 22.73 -7.24
N TYR A 520 -11.79 23.15 -8.50
CA TYR A 520 -12.93 23.85 -9.08
C TYR A 520 -13.97 22.81 -9.54
N ASP A 521 -15.01 22.62 -8.73
CA ASP A 521 -15.85 21.41 -8.77
C ASP A 521 -17.04 21.47 -9.76
N GLN A 522 -17.85 20.41 -9.76
CA GLN A 522 -19.07 20.26 -10.57
C GLN A 522 -20.10 21.39 -10.38
N LEU A 523 -20.09 22.07 -9.24
CA LEU A 523 -20.98 23.18 -8.92
C LEU A 523 -20.33 24.55 -9.20
N GLY A 524 -19.07 24.59 -9.65
CA GLY A 524 -18.27 25.80 -9.77
C GLY A 524 -17.75 26.33 -8.43
N ARG A 525 -17.60 25.50 -7.41
CA ARG A 525 -17.02 25.90 -6.11
C ARG A 525 -15.52 25.68 -6.13
N TYR A 526 -14.75 26.59 -5.52
CA TYR A 526 -13.33 26.34 -5.21
C TYR A 526 -13.23 25.66 -3.85
N VAL A 527 -13.13 24.33 -3.88
CA VAL A 527 -12.95 23.46 -2.71
C VAL A 527 -11.46 23.41 -2.37
N SER A 528 -11.08 23.57 -1.10
CA SER A 528 -9.65 23.47 -0.71
C SER A 528 -9.10 22.06 -0.91
N ALA A 529 -7.92 21.96 -1.52
CA ALA A 529 -7.16 20.71 -1.63
C ALA A 529 -6.29 20.43 -0.39
N ALA A 530 -6.27 21.32 0.61
CA ALA A 530 -5.78 20.99 1.95
C ALA A 530 -6.90 20.45 2.86
N ASN A 531 -8.16 20.86 2.64
CA ASN A 531 -9.31 20.33 3.37
C ASN A 531 -10.60 20.41 2.55
N THR A 532 -11.07 19.28 2.00
CA THR A 532 -12.23 19.23 1.10
C THR A 532 -13.57 19.54 1.77
N ALA A 533 -13.60 19.81 3.07
CA ALA A 533 -14.78 20.31 3.77
C ALA A 533 -14.98 21.83 3.63
N TYR A 534 -13.99 22.56 3.11
CA TYR A 534 -13.98 24.04 3.08
C TYR A 534 -13.89 24.60 1.65
N CYS A 535 -14.66 25.67 1.41
CA CYS A 535 -14.92 26.30 0.12
C CYS A 535 -14.70 27.82 0.19
N LEU A 536 -14.28 28.41 -0.93
CA LEU A 536 -14.22 29.88 -1.08
C LEU A 536 -15.64 30.45 -1.19
N ASP A 537 -15.98 31.41 -0.32
CA ASP A 537 -17.34 31.93 -0.16
C ASP A 537 -17.38 33.46 -0.32
N GLY A 538 -18.23 33.95 -1.22
CA GLY A 538 -18.40 35.38 -1.45
C GLY A 538 -19.00 36.14 -0.26
N GLU A 539 -19.65 35.46 0.68
CA GLU A 539 -20.15 36.08 1.92
C GLU A 539 -19.05 36.35 2.96
N ASN A 540 -17.92 35.64 2.90
CA ASN A 540 -16.75 35.91 3.75
C ASN A 540 -15.44 35.49 3.07
N LEU A 541 -14.76 36.45 2.45
CA LEU A 541 -13.48 36.24 1.77
C LEU A 541 -12.23 36.37 2.67
N ASN A 542 -12.40 36.44 4.00
CA ASN A 542 -11.28 36.44 4.96
C ASN A 542 -10.93 35.02 5.46
N ALA A 543 -11.83 34.05 5.31
CA ALA A 543 -11.63 32.66 5.71
C ALA A 543 -12.54 31.74 4.88
N LEU A 544 -12.08 30.54 4.54
CA LEU A 544 -12.95 29.57 3.86
C LEU A 544 -14.13 29.16 4.75
N GLN A 545 -15.28 28.91 4.13
CA GLN A 545 -16.50 28.49 4.81
C GLN A 545 -16.80 27.02 4.54
N GLN A 546 -17.59 26.37 5.39
CA GLN A 546 -17.94 24.97 5.19
C GLN A 546 -18.70 24.78 3.86
N CYS A 547 -18.21 23.87 3.03
CA CYS A 547 -18.75 23.59 1.70
C CYS A 547 -20.22 23.18 1.76
N ASN A 548 -21.08 23.97 1.11
CA ASN A 548 -22.53 23.77 1.07
C ASN A 548 -23.07 24.01 -0.35
N SER A 549 -24.39 24.21 -0.50
CA SER A 549 -25.06 24.39 -1.79
C SER A 549 -25.35 25.85 -2.18
N SER A 550 -25.00 26.83 -1.33
CA SER A 550 -25.24 28.27 -1.57
C SER A 550 -24.63 28.75 -2.89
N LEU A 551 -25.25 29.78 -3.46
CA LEU A 551 -24.74 30.41 -4.68
C LEU A 551 -23.50 31.28 -4.42
N SER A 552 -23.30 31.74 -3.18
CA SER A 552 -22.14 32.52 -2.74
C SER A 552 -20.82 31.75 -2.82
N GLN A 553 -20.86 30.42 -2.72
CA GLN A 553 -19.70 29.54 -2.88
C GLN A 553 -19.42 29.17 -4.35
N ARG A 554 -20.28 29.57 -5.28
CA ARG A 554 -20.15 29.23 -6.70
C ARG A 554 -19.61 30.41 -7.47
N TRP A 555 -18.69 30.11 -8.37
CA TRP A 555 -17.90 31.06 -9.12
C TRP A 555 -17.90 30.69 -10.59
N GLU A 556 -17.84 31.69 -11.47
CA GLU A 556 -17.82 31.50 -12.92
C GLU A 556 -16.86 32.48 -13.58
N TRP A 557 -15.99 31.96 -14.46
CA TRP A 557 -15.06 32.78 -15.24
C TRP A 557 -15.81 33.56 -16.31
N ILE A 558 -15.61 34.88 -16.38
CA ILE A 558 -16.15 35.69 -17.46
C ILE A 558 -15.37 35.35 -18.75
N PRO A 559 -16.02 34.90 -19.84
CA PRO A 559 -15.34 34.40 -21.04
C PRO A 559 -14.34 35.39 -21.65
N ASN A 560 -13.19 34.89 -22.09
CA ASN A 560 -12.07 35.66 -22.65
C ASN A 560 -11.49 36.74 -21.69
N SER A 561 -11.60 36.53 -20.37
CA SER A 561 -11.04 37.43 -19.36
C SER A 561 -10.28 36.68 -18.25
N ASP A 562 -9.58 37.45 -17.42
CA ASP A 562 -9.02 37.01 -16.13
C ASP A 562 -9.91 37.47 -14.96
N THR A 563 -11.22 37.51 -15.15
CA THR A 563 -12.18 37.94 -14.13
C THR A 563 -13.07 36.77 -13.70
N LEU A 564 -13.08 36.50 -12.40
CA LEU A 564 -13.88 35.46 -11.77
C LEU A 564 -15.09 36.09 -11.07
N SER A 565 -16.30 35.77 -11.51
CA SER A 565 -17.55 36.31 -10.97
C SER A 565 -18.20 35.39 -9.95
N ASN A 566 -18.86 35.96 -8.94
CA ASN A 566 -19.65 35.23 -7.96
C ASN A 566 -21.09 35.00 -8.47
N VAL A 567 -21.61 33.78 -8.38
CA VAL A 567 -22.93 33.44 -8.93
C VAL A 567 -24.08 34.08 -8.15
N TYR A 568 -23.90 34.41 -6.87
CA TYR A 568 -24.95 35.03 -6.05
C TYR A 568 -25.09 36.54 -6.28
N SER A 569 -23.99 37.29 -6.23
CA SER A 569 -24.02 38.76 -6.32
C SER A 569 -23.73 39.31 -7.72
N HIS A 570 -23.25 38.47 -8.64
CA HIS A 570 -22.72 38.85 -9.96
C HIS A 570 -21.54 39.84 -9.90
N GLN A 571 -20.94 40.01 -8.73
CA GLN A 571 -19.72 40.79 -8.53
C GLN A 571 -18.47 39.93 -8.78
N SER A 572 -17.40 40.58 -9.23
CA SER A 572 -16.10 39.93 -9.45
C SER A 572 -15.33 39.79 -8.15
N LEU A 573 -14.63 38.66 -7.98
CA LEU A 573 -13.55 38.53 -7.00
C LEU A 573 -12.45 39.52 -7.37
N GLY A 574 -12.09 40.38 -6.42
CA GLY A 574 -10.97 41.29 -6.55
C GLY A 574 -10.12 41.34 -5.29
N HIS A 575 -8.94 41.93 -5.41
CA HIS A 575 -7.96 42.06 -4.34
C HIS A 575 -7.39 43.47 -4.29
N ASP A 576 -7.07 43.94 -3.08
CA ASP A 576 -6.29 45.17 -2.92
C ASP A 576 -4.85 44.95 -3.44
N THR A 577 -4.35 45.88 -4.26
CA THR A 577 -3.05 45.77 -4.94
C THR A 577 -1.85 46.00 -4.02
N THR A 578 -2.07 46.32 -2.75
CA THR A 578 -1.04 46.62 -1.74
C THR A 578 -1.06 45.61 -0.58
N THR A 579 -2.24 45.11 -0.19
CA THR A 579 -2.38 44.15 0.92
C THR A 579 -2.72 42.73 0.47
N GLY A 580 -3.23 42.54 -0.75
CA GLY A 580 -3.78 41.27 -1.22
C GLY A 580 -5.11 40.87 -0.60
N GLN A 581 -5.74 41.73 0.22
CA GLN A 581 -7.03 41.41 0.85
C GLN A 581 -8.13 41.25 -0.20
N LEU A 582 -8.89 40.16 -0.11
CA LEU A 582 -9.95 39.79 -1.04
C LEU A 582 -11.28 40.51 -0.76
N GLY A 583 -12.05 40.76 -1.81
CA GLY A 583 -13.40 41.34 -1.75
C GLY A 583 -14.21 41.12 -3.02
N LEU A 584 -15.46 41.61 -3.03
CA LEU A 584 -16.37 41.55 -4.18
C LEU A 584 -16.62 42.95 -4.76
N TYR A 585 -16.37 43.11 -6.06
CA TYR A 585 -16.37 44.41 -6.75
C TYR A 585 -17.08 44.35 -8.10
N SER A 586 -17.60 45.48 -8.58
CA SER A 586 -18.24 45.58 -9.91
C SER A 586 -17.22 45.69 -11.06
N SER A 587 -16.01 46.16 -10.77
CA SER A 587 -14.95 46.49 -11.72
C SER A 587 -13.64 46.77 -10.95
N ASP A 588 -12.53 46.92 -11.68
CA ASP A 588 -11.29 47.49 -11.13
C ASP A 588 -11.53 48.88 -10.52
N GLN A 589 -10.67 49.26 -9.56
CA GLN A 589 -10.61 50.58 -8.92
C GLN A 589 -9.15 50.99 -8.69
N SER A 590 -8.88 52.21 -8.20
CA SER A 590 -7.52 52.76 -8.09
C SER A 590 -6.54 51.96 -7.22
N ASN A 591 -7.04 51.13 -6.31
CA ASN A 591 -6.27 50.22 -5.45
C ASN A 591 -6.78 48.77 -5.49
N ILE A 592 -7.76 48.45 -6.35
CA ILE A 592 -8.41 47.14 -6.40
C ILE A 592 -8.30 46.58 -7.81
N SER A 593 -7.83 45.34 -7.92
CA SER A 593 -7.78 44.58 -9.16
C SER A 593 -8.77 43.42 -9.13
N VAL A 594 -9.65 43.30 -10.12
CA VAL A 594 -10.51 42.11 -10.31
C VAL A 594 -9.84 41.03 -11.19
N ARG A 595 -8.52 41.16 -11.41
CA ARG A 595 -7.74 40.25 -12.25
C ARG A 595 -7.20 39.06 -11.45
N THR A 596 -7.86 37.92 -11.58
CA THR A 596 -7.45 36.63 -11.02
C THR A 596 -6.91 35.73 -12.14
N ILE A 597 -5.75 35.12 -11.94
CA ILE A 597 -5.21 34.09 -12.84
C ILE A 597 -5.30 32.73 -12.12
N THR A 598 -5.29 31.63 -12.88
CA THR A 598 -5.31 30.27 -12.33
C THR A 598 -4.51 29.33 -13.23
N SER A 599 -3.70 28.46 -12.61
CA SER A 599 -2.92 27.41 -13.26
C SER A 599 -3.05 26.10 -12.48
N TYR A 600 -2.82 24.95 -13.14
CA TYR A 600 -2.75 23.66 -12.45
C TYR A 600 -1.57 23.62 -11.46
N THR A 601 -1.75 22.83 -10.40
CA THR A 601 -0.79 22.61 -9.31
C THR A 601 -0.50 21.11 -9.18
N ASN A 602 0.72 20.77 -8.75
CA ASN A 602 1.29 19.42 -8.86
C ASN A 602 1.22 18.65 -7.53
N VAL A 603 0.15 18.81 -6.75
CA VAL A 603 0.02 18.21 -5.42
C VAL A 603 -0.24 16.69 -5.40
N PHE A 604 -0.41 16.05 -6.56
CA PHE A 604 -0.57 14.59 -6.70
C PHE A 604 0.54 13.92 -7.54
N ASN A 605 1.21 14.66 -8.43
CA ASN A 605 2.08 14.12 -9.48
C ASN A 605 3.55 14.53 -9.25
N PRO A 606 4.53 13.62 -9.46
CA PRO A 606 5.95 13.91 -9.18
C PRO A 606 6.65 14.77 -10.24
N ASP A 607 6.29 14.64 -11.52
CA ASP A 607 7.06 15.19 -12.65
C ASP A 607 6.31 16.32 -13.37
N ASN A 608 6.63 17.59 -13.06
CA ASN A 608 6.18 18.76 -13.82
C ASN A 608 7.11 20.00 -13.64
N GLN A 609 8.42 19.75 -13.55
CA GLN A 609 9.51 20.73 -13.73
C GLN A 609 10.64 20.11 -14.57
#